data_AF-A0A377YSX6-F1
#
_entry.id   AF-A0A377YSX6-F1
#
_cell.length_a   1.000
_cell.length_b   1.000
_cell.length_c   1.000
_cell.angle_alpha   90.00
_cell.angle_beta   90.00
_cell.angle_gamma   90.00
#
_symmetry.space_group_name_H-M   'P 1'
#
loop_
_entity.id
_entity.type
_entity.pdbx_description
1 polymer ?
#
loop_
_entity_poly.entity_id
_entity_poly.type
_entity_poly.pdbx_seq_one_letter_code
_entity_poly.pdbx_strand_id
1 'polypeptide(L)'
;MALYIADSTINSAVEVIRSCDLVITPDTSIVHIARAFDKPMVAVYNKRKLKNTGLPGYHIWAPGYDKAKQIVCEEANVADVAIESVWPVIKEQADRLVAARS
;
A
#
# COMPACT_ATOMS: atom_id res chain seq x y z
N MET A 1 -1.04 8.99 16.62
CA MET A 1 0.35 9.40 16.86
C MET A 1 1.18 8.93 15.69
N ALA A 2 1.93 9.82 15.02
CA ALA A 2 2.87 9.41 13.96
C ALA A 2 4.22 9.07 14.60
N LEU A 3 4.79 7.92 14.24
CA LEU A 3 6.13 7.53 14.67
C LEU A 3 7.15 8.08 13.66
N TYR A 4 8.13 8.83 14.15
CA TYR A 4 9.28 9.28 13.37
C TYR A 4 10.52 8.53 13.85
N ILE A 5 11.27 7.93 12.93
CA ILE A 5 12.49 7.18 13.21
C ILE A 5 13.66 7.93 12.57
N ALA A 6 14.42 8.66 13.41
CA ALA A 6 15.65 9.32 12.99
C ALA A 6 16.69 8.30 12.52
N ASP A 7 17.54 8.70 11.57
CA ASP A 7 18.61 7.87 10.99
C ASP A 7 18.12 6.51 10.46
N SER A 8 16.86 6.47 10.01
CA SER A 8 16.27 5.25 9.46
C SER A 8 16.91 4.87 8.13
N THR A 9 17.03 3.57 7.94
CA THR A 9 17.50 2.97 6.69
C THR A 9 16.39 2.13 6.07
N ILE A 10 16.65 1.56 4.90
CA ILE A 10 15.73 0.58 4.31
C ILE A 10 15.49 -0.61 5.24
N ASN A 11 16.48 -1.03 6.03
CA ASN A 11 16.33 -2.12 7.01
C ASN A 11 15.36 -1.73 8.14
N SER A 12 15.35 -0.46 8.56
CA SER A 12 14.39 0.06 9.52
C SER A 12 12.96 0.00 8.96
N ALA A 13 12.77 0.39 7.70
CA ALA A 13 11.46 0.29 7.04
C ALA A 13 10.99 -1.17 6.90
N VAL A 14 11.88 -2.08 6.50
CA VAL A 14 11.63 -3.53 6.42
C VAL A 14 11.14 -4.07 7.75
N GLU A 15 11.79 -3.70 8.84
CA GLU A 15 11.46 -4.20 10.17
C GLU A 15 10.13 -3.64 10.71
N VAL A 16 9.84 -2.36 10.44
CA VAL A 16 8.53 -1.77 10.75
C VAL A 16 7.42 -2.51 10.00
N ILE A 17 7.59 -2.72 8.69
CA ILE A 17 6.61 -3.43 7.87
C ILE A 17 6.42 -4.87 8.34
N ARG A 18 7.50 -5.56 8.70
CA ARG A 18 7.44 -6.93 9.26
C ARG A 18 6.63 -6.97 10.55
N SER A 19 6.62 -5.89 11.33
CA SER A 19 5.87 -5.78 12.59
C SER A 19 4.43 -5.29 12.41
N CYS A 20 4.06 -4.77 11.24
CA CYS A 20 2.70 -4.31 10.96
C CYS A 20 1.71 -5.45 10.72
N ASP A 21 0.46 -5.20 11.09
CA ASP A 21 -0.69 -6.08 10.83
C ASP A 21 -1.38 -5.75 9.49
N LEU A 22 -1.35 -4.48 9.11
CA LEU A 22 -1.89 -3.94 7.87
C LEU A 22 -0.94 -2.85 7.36
N VAL A 23 -0.67 -2.86 6.06
CA VAL A 23 0.12 -1.82 5.40
C VAL A 23 -0.79 -1.01 4.48
N ILE A 24 -0.73 0.32 4.58
CA ILE A 24 -1.43 1.23 3.66
C ILE A 24 -0.36 2.08 2.98
N THR A 25 -0.29 2.06 1.65
CA THR A 25 0.86 2.64 0.94
C THR A 25 0.52 3.11 -0.49
N PRO A 26 1.17 4.16 -1.03
CA PRO A 26 1.13 4.44 -2.47
C PRO A 26 1.99 3.46 -3.27
N ASP A 27 2.04 3.63 -4.60
CA ASP A 27 3.00 2.93 -5.47
C ASP A 27 4.46 3.30 -5.14
N THR A 28 5.13 2.47 -4.33
CA THR A 28 6.53 2.63 -3.91
C THR A 28 7.13 1.29 -3.47
N SER A 29 8.42 1.28 -3.10
CA SER A 29 9.15 0.07 -2.64
C SER A 29 8.46 -0.67 -1.48
N ILE A 30 7.70 0.04 -0.65
CA ILE A 30 6.93 -0.49 0.48
C ILE A 30 5.93 -1.57 0.01
N VAL A 31 5.34 -1.44 -1.18
CA VAL A 31 4.45 -2.46 -1.77
C VAL A 31 5.16 -3.82 -1.86
N HIS A 32 6.39 -3.81 -2.37
CA HIS A 32 7.14 -5.04 -2.61
C HIS A 32 7.71 -5.62 -1.31
N ILE A 33 8.11 -4.76 -0.36
CA ILE A 33 8.55 -5.21 0.97
C ILE A 33 7.37 -5.86 1.72
N ALA A 34 6.18 -5.25 1.71
CA ALA A 34 4.99 -5.80 2.34
C ALA A 34 4.57 -7.13 1.70
N ARG A 35 4.63 -7.23 0.36
CA ARG A 35 4.40 -8.49 -0.37
C ARG A 35 5.38 -9.58 0.05
N ALA A 36 6.67 -9.26 0.21
CA ALA A 36 7.68 -10.26 0.59
C ALA A 36 7.41 -10.91 1.96
N PHE A 37 6.75 -10.18 2.88
CA PHE A 37 6.30 -10.71 4.17
C PHE A 37 4.85 -11.20 4.17
N ASP A 38 4.20 -11.28 3.00
CA ASP A 38 2.80 -11.68 2.84
C ASP A 38 1.83 -10.90 3.76
N LYS A 39 2.09 -9.60 3.90
CA LYS A 39 1.29 -8.71 4.77
C LYS A 39 -0.05 -8.38 4.14
N PRO A 40 -1.14 -8.30 4.91
CA PRO A 40 -2.35 -7.60 4.48
C PRO A 40 -2.00 -6.16 4.05
N MET A 41 -2.51 -5.73 2.90
CA MET A 41 -2.14 -4.43 2.33
C MET A 41 -3.28 -3.75 1.58
N VAL A 42 -3.35 -2.42 1.69
CA VAL A 42 -4.10 -1.56 0.77
C VAL A 42 -3.11 -0.65 0.04
N ALA A 43 -3.01 -0.79 -1.28
CA ALA A 43 -2.07 -0.03 -2.09
C ALA A 43 -2.81 0.88 -3.08
N VAL A 44 -2.48 2.18 -3.07
CA VAL A 44 -3.15 3.21 -3.87
C VAL A 44 -2.25 3.67 -5.02
N TYR A 45 -2.75 3.57 -6.24
CA TYR A 45 -2.03 3.89 -7.47
C TYR A 45 -2.76 4.95 -8.27
N ASN A 46 -2.03 5.78 -9.01
CA ASN A 46 -2.59 6.55 -10.12
C ASN A 46 -2.44 5.81 -11.45
N LYS A 47 -3.02 6.35 -12.51
CA LYS A 47 -2.94 5.78 -13.87
C LYS A 47 -1.68 6.18 -14.64
N ARG A 48 -0.62 6.62 -13.94
CA ARG A 48 0.59 7.09 -14.59
C ARG A 48 1.26 5.97 -15.40
N LYS A 49 1.71 6.33 -16.59
CA LYS A 49 2.49 5.47 -17.47
C LYS A 49 3.99 5.66 -17.23
N LEU A 50 4.76 4.59 -17.38
CA LEU A 50 6.22 4.64 -17.34
C LEU A 50 6.73 5.51 -18.50
N LYS A 51 7.61 6.47 -18.20
CA LYS A 51 8.10 7.47 -19.17
C LYS A 51 8.72 6.84 -20.42
N ASN A 52 9.42 5.72 -20.27
CA ASN A 52 10.22 5.12 -21.34
C ASN A 52 9.46 4.06 -22.17
N THR A 53 8.40 3.48 -21.62
CA THR A 53 7.68 2.35 -22.26
C THR A 53 6.20 2.61 -22.50
N GLY A 54 5.63 3.65 -21.88
CA GLY A 54 4.19 3.94 -21.95
C GLY A 54 3.31 2.91 -21.24
N LEU A 55 3.88 1.90 -20.59
CA LEU A 55 3.12 0.86 -19.91
C LEU A 55 2.51 1.39 -18.59
N PRO A 56 1.31 0.91 -18.21
CA PRO A 56 0.63 1.34 -16.98
C PRO A 56 1.37 0.83 -15.74
N GLY A 57 1.86 1.74 -14.90
CA GLY A 57 2.61 1.39 -13.68
C GLY A 57 1.78 0.55 -12.72
N TYR A 58 0.51 0.89 -12.56
CA TYR A 58 -0.44 0.18 -11.71
C TYR A 58 -0.75 -1.26 -12.16
N HIS A 59 -0.33 -1.71 -13.35
CA HIS A 59 -0.39 -3.13 -13.71
C HIS A 59 0.95 -3.83 -13.47
N ILE A 60 2.07 -3.19 -13.83
CA ILE A 60 3.39 -3.81 -13.77
C ILE A 60 3.89 -3.96 -12.34
N TRP A 61 3.67 -2.93 -11.53
CA TRP A 61 4.14 -2.85 -10.14
C TRP A 61 3.04 -3.14 -9.14
N ALA A 62 1.94 -3.74 -9.60
CA ALA A 62 0.80 -4.08 -8.76
C ALA A 62 1.23 -5.05 -7.64
N PRO A 63 0.53 -5.01 -6.49
CA PRO A 63 0.79 -5.95 -5.41
C PRO A 63 0.66 -7.40 -5.83
N GLY A 64 -0.39 -7.78 -6.56
CA GLY A 64 -0.54 -9.08 -7.24
C GLY A 64 -0.68 -10.32 -6.35
N TYR A 65 -1.28 -10.23 -5.15
CA TYR A 65 -1.52 -11.36 -4.24
C TYR A 65 -2.80 -11.16 -3.42
N ASP A 66 -3.36 -12.25 -2.88
CA ASP A 66 -4.72 -12.31 -2.34
C ASP A 66 -4.97 -11.37 -1.14
N LYS A 67 -3.95 -11.19 -0.30
CA LYS A 67 -4.03 -10.34 0.90
C LYS A 67 -3.87 -8.84 0.60
N ALA A 68 -3.58 -8.47 -0.64
CA ALA A 68 -3.54 -7.08 -1.05
C ALA A 68 -4.84 -6.64 -1.74
N LYS A 69 -5.23 -5.39 -1.47
CA LYS A 69 -6.23 -4.64 -2.20
C LYS A 69 -5.56 -3.50 -2.92
N GLN A 70 -5.69 -3.48 -4.24
CA GLN A 70 -5.21 -2.38 -5.07
C GLN A 70 -6.36 -1.44 -5.38
N ILE A 71 -6.13 -0.15 -5.16
CA ILE A 71 -7.04 0.93 -5.54
C ILE A 71 -6.32 1.74 -6.62
N VAL A 72 -6.97 1.91 -7.77
CA VAL A 72 -6.47 2.75 -8.86
C VAL A 72 -7.34 3.98 -8.93
N CYS A 73 -6.78 5.14 -8.62
CA CYS A 73 -7.50 6.41 -8.58
C CYS A 73 -7.64 7.03 -9.98
N GLU A 74 -8.62 7.92 -10.13
CA GLU A 74 -8.83 8.68 -11.37
C GLU A 74 -7.95 9.93 -11.41
N GLU A 75 -7.60 10.44 -10.24
CA GLU A 75 -6.78 11.61 -10.03
C GLU A 75 -5.35 11.41 -10.57
N ALA A 76 -4.76 12.51 -11.05
CA ALA A 76 -3.39 12.49 -11.53
C ALA A 76 -2.40 12.17 -10.41
N ASN A 77 -2.64 12.67 -9.19
CA ASN A 77 -1.83 12.38 -8.01
C ASN A 77 -2.66 11.65 -6.96
N VAL A 78 -2.06 10.66 -6.32
CA VAL A 78 -2.68 9.93 -5.18
C VAL A 78 -3.01 10.87 -4.02
N ALA A 79 -2.27 11.98 -3.86
CA ALA A 79 -2.52 12.97 -2.82
C ALA A 79 -3.83 13.75 -3.02
N ASP A 80 -4.40 13.75 -4.23
CA ASP A 80 -5.63 14.47 -4.56
C ASP A 80 -6.88 13.59 -4.31
N VAL A 81 -6.69 12.31 -3.97
CA VAL A 81 -7.77 11.34 -3.78
C VAL A 81 -8.52 11.64 -2.48
N ALA A 82 -9.84 11.75 -2.57
CA ALA A 82 -10.71 11.90 -1.41
C ALA A 82 -10.61 10.67 -0.49
N ILE A 83 -10.47 10.89 0.82
CA ILE A 83 -10.31 9.79 1.79
C ILE A 83 -11.53 8.88 1.80
N GLU A 84 -12.71 9.42 1.52
CA GLU A 84 -13.98 8.72 1.43
C GLU A 84 -13.97 7.64 0.34
N SER A 85 -13.15 7.81 -0.70
CA SER A 85 -13.00 6.83 -1.79
C SER A 85 -12.10 5.66 -1.42
N VAL A 86 -11.20 5.83 -0.43
CA VAL A 86 -10.20 4.82 -0.03
C VAL A 86 -10.59 4.14 1.29
N TRP A 87 -11.23 4.89 2.19
CA TRP A 87 -11.56 4.48 3.55
C TRP A 87 -12.36 3.17 3.64
N PRO A 88 -13.39 2.90 2.81
CA PRO A 88 -14.15 1.66 2.91
C PRO A 88 -13.29 0.41 2.76
N VAL A 89 -12.30 0.44 1.86
CA VAL A 89 -11.38 -0.69 1.61
C VAL A 89 -10.40 -0.84 2.77
N ILE A 90 -9.86 0.27 3.30
CA ILE A 90 -9.00 0.24 4.48
C ILE A 90 -9.76 -0.34 5.68
N LYS A 91 -10.98 0.14 5.91
CA LYS A 91 -11.82 -0.30 7.02
C LYS A 91 -12.14 -1.78 6.91
N GLU A 92 -12.53 -2.26 5.73
CA GLU A 92 -12.80 -3.69 5.49
C GLU A 92 -11.58 -4.58 5.81
N GLN A 93 -10.38 -4.18 5.38
CA GLN A 93 -9.15 -4.93 5.71
C GLN A 93 -8.87 -4.92 7.22
N ALA A 94 -9.01 -3.77 7.88
CA ALA A 94 -8.81 -3.66 9.31
C ALA A 94 -9.83 -4.50 10.12
N ASP A 95 -11.12 -4.42 9.76
CA ASP A 95 -12.19 -5.17 10.41
C ASP A 95 -11.96 -6.69 10.31
N ARG A 96 -11.50 -7.18 9.14
CA ARG A 96 -11.14 -8.60 8.95
C ARG A 96 -10.01 -9.04 9.89
N LEU A 97 -9.02 -8.18 10.10
CA LEU A 97 -7.91 -8.48 11.01
C LEU A 97 -8.34 -8.50 12.47
N VAL A 98 -9.24 -7.60 12.86
CA VAL A 98 -9.84 -7.61 14.21
C VAL A 98 -10.65 -8.88 14.42
N ALA A 99 -11.51 -9.26 13.46
CA ALA A 99 -12.33 -10.46 13.54
C ALA A 99 -11.51 -11.77 13.52
N ALA A 100 -10.34 -11.80 12.87
CA ALA A 100 -9.46 -12.97 12.89
C ALA A 100 -8.69 -13.13 14.21
N ARG A 101 -8.73 -12.14 15.11
CA ARG A 101 -8.06 -12.14 16.43
C ARG A 101 -8.99 -12.45 17.59
N SER A 102 -10.31 -12.37 17.36
CA SER A 102 -11.36 -12.72 18.33
C SER A 102 -11.71 -14.19 18.26
#